data_AF-A0A150QGY4-F1
#
_entry.id   AF-A0A150QGY4-F1
#
_cell.length_a   1.000
_cell.length_b   1.000
_cell.length_c   1.000
_cell.angle_alpha   90.00
_cell.angle_beta   90.00
_cell.angle_gamma   90.00
#
_symmetry.space_group_name_H-M   'P 1'
#
loop_
_entity.id
_entity.type
_entity.pdbx_description
1 polymer ?
#
loop_
_entity_poly.entity_id
_entity_poly.type
_entity_poly.pdbx_seq_one_letter_code
_entity_poly.pdbx_strand_id
1 'polypeptide(L)'
;MTERREPSSVDLTQESALDPAVHEGAAQGLPAASGALLDPRILAAWREWLAALATDAEAAIAAAHVYGELGPEARDAWLDVLAEDAPKLPVPPVAIYAPLLSVESDAERRLRIEIAIGEGERAWGPVGGFALRGIAAGGDRVVALVTPLYLRFVRVLWCRYLPEDGVAWARHDPIVRAEEAPGPGMLLDGAQLEATPIKLVIEELCHAILAQQRKGAELPASLQLCADLFDAHLEGDPLP
;
A
#
# COMPACT_ATOMS: atom_id res chain seq x y z
N MET A 1 -36.86 -6.70 75.06
CA MET A 1 -38.06 -7.33 75.64
C MET A 1 -38.75 -8.06 74.49
N THR A 2 -38.50 -9.36 74.34
CA THR A 2 -39.36 -10.50 74.80
C THR A 2 -40.65 -10.56 73.97
N GLU A 3 -41.07 -11.65 73.32
CA GLU A 3 -40.72 -13.07 73.36
C GLU A 3 -41.38 -13.81 72.16
N ARG A 4 -40.70 -14.86 71.68
CA ARG A 4 -41.17 -16.22 71.30
C ARG A 4 -42.67 -16.49 71.08
N ARG A 5 -42.96 -17.20 69.97
CA ARG A 5 -43.45 -18.61 69.98
C ARG A 5 -43.61 -19.19 68.55
N GLU A 6 -42.85 -20.23 68.23
CA GLU A 6 -43.34 -21.37 67.42
C GLU A 6 -43.85 -22.46 68.40
N PRO A 7 -44.63 -23.47 67.95
CA PRO A 7 -43.97 -24.73 67.57
C PRO A 7 -44.70 -25.65 66.56
N SER A 8 -43.92 -26.64 66.08
CA SER A 8 -44.28 -28.05 65.75
C SER A 8 -44.85 -28.35 64.34
N SER A 9 -44.49 -29.45 63.64
CA SER A 9 -43.75 -30.69 63.96
C SER A 9 -43.27 -31.32 62.62
N VAL A 10 -42.00 -31.72 62.47
CA VAL A 10 -41.45 -33.11 62.58
C VAL A 10 -41.69 -34.00 61.34
N ASP A 11 -40.61 -34.28 60.59
CA ASP A 11 -40.02 -35.63 60.41
C ASP A 11 -38.86 -35.55 59.38
N LEU A 12 -37.61 -35.69 59.84
CA LEU A 12 -36.80 -36.93 59.82
C LEU A 12 -36.16 -37.25 58.46
N THR A 13 -34.92 -36.75 58.33
CA THR A 13 -33.71 -37.52 58.00
C THR A 13 -33.76 -38.51 56.83
N GLN A 14 -32.99 -38.23 55.78
CA GLN A 14 -31.90 -39.13 55.41
C GLN A 14 -30.79 -38.39 54.63
N GLU A 15 -29.78 -37.92 55.37
CA GLU A 15 -28.43 -37.74 54.87
C GLU A 15 -27.65 -38.99 55.30
N SER A 16 -26.98 -39.66 54.37
CA SER A 16 -25.84 -40.52 54.71
C SER A 16 -24.80 -40.43 53.61
N ALA A 17 -23.69 -39.80 53.98
CA ALA A 17 -22.50 -39.52 53.23
C ALA A 17 -21.62 -40.76 53.00
N LEU A 18 -20.68 -40.67 52.06
CA LEU A 18 -19.24 -40.95 52.26
C LEU A 18 -18.42 -40.70 50.96
N ASP A 19 -17.57 -39.67 51.03
CA ASP A 19 -16.43 -39.28 50.16
C ASP A 19 -15.28 -40.34 50.15
N PRO A 20 -14.10 -40.13 49.51
CA PRO A 20 -13.69 -39.39 48.29
C PRO A 20 -12.73 -40.20 47.37
N ALA A 21 -12.54 -39.82 46.10
CA ALA A 21 -11.27 -40.08 45.41
C ALA A 21 -11.07 -39.19 44.17
N VAL A 22 -9.94 -38.49 44.20
CA VAL A 22 -9.31 -37.66 43.18
C VAL A 22 -8.99 -38.46 41.91
N HIS A 23 -9.30 -37.90 40.73
CA HIS A 23 -8.38 -37.95 39.60
C HIS A 23 -8.53 -36.70 38.72
N GLU A 24 -7.48 -35.89 38.77
CA GLU A 24 -7.11 -34.89 37.77
C GLU A 24 -7.02 -35.49 36.37
N GLY A 25 -7.30 -34.64 35.37
CA GLY A 25 -6.58 -34.68 34.09
C GLY A 25 -7.31 -35.35 32.94
N ALA A 26 -8.01 -34.54 32.15
CA ALA A 26 -7.78 -34.48 30.69
C ALA A 26 -8.59 -33.33 30.11
N ALA A 27 -7.84 -32.30 29.69
CA ALA A 27 -8.20 -31.21 28.80
C ALA A 27 -9.60 -31.31 28.16
N GLN A 28 -10.51 -30.45 28.62
CA GLN A 28 -11.60 -29.98 27.77
C GLN A 28 -10.96 -29.40 26.52
N GLY A 29 -11.19 -30.06 25.38
CA GLY A 29 -10.64 -29.66 24.10
C GLY A 29 -10.97 -28.22 23.81
N LEU A 30 -9.92 -27.38 23.76
CA LEU A 30 -9.95 -26.17 22.96
C LEU A 30 -10.46 -26.56 21.56
N PRO A 31 -11.44 -25.85 20.97
CA PRO A 31 -11.69 -26.01 19.56
C PRO A 31 -10.37 -25.65 18.85
N ALA A 32 -9.81 -26.62 18.13
CA ALA A 32 -8.63 -26.42 17.31
C ALA A 32 -8.90 -25.25 16.33
N ALA A 33 -8.37 -24.09 16.65
CA ALA A 33 -8.21 -23.01 15.70
C ALA A 33 -7.05 -23.41 14.79
N SER A 34 -7.37 -23.81 13.55
CA SER A 34 -6.58 -23.69 12.32
C SER A 34 -6.87 -24.85 11.39
N GLY A 35 -7.48 -24.57 10.23
CA GLY A 35 -7.69 -25.56 9.17
C GLY A 35 -9.12 -25.70 8.67
N ALA A 36 -9.95 -24.65 8.74
CA ALA A 36 -11.03 -24.57 7.77
C ALA A 36 -10.36 -24.41 6.39
N LEU A 37 -10.22 -25.53 5.66
CA LEU A 37 -9.84 -25.52 4.25
C LEU A 37 -10.69 -24.45 3.57
N LEU A 38 -10.08 -23.33 3.19
CA LEU A 38 -10.75 -22.28 2.44
C LEU A 38 -11.44 -22.94 1.25
N ASP A 39 -12.69 -22.57 1.00
CA ASP A 39 -13.46 -23.10 -0.13
C ASP A 39 -12.59 -23.00 -1.40
N PRO A 40 -12.36 -24.10 -2.14
CA PRO A 40 -11.56 -24.09 -3.36
C PRO A 40 -11.99 -23.02 -4.36
N ARG A 41 -13.27 -22.63 -4.36
CA ARG A 41 -13.80 -21.54 -5.19
C ARG A 41 -13.28 -20.18 -4.77
N ILE A 42 -13.13 -19.94 -3.46
CA ILE A 42 -12.56 -18.70 -2.92
C ILE A 42 -11.09 -18.61 -3.31
N LEU A 43 -10.32 -19.70 -3.17
CA LEU A 43 -8.92 -19.75 -3.59
C LEU A 43 -8.75 -19.54 -5.10
N ALA A 44 -9.65 -20.11 -5.91
CA ALA A 44 -9.64 -19.90 -7.35
C ALA A 44 -9.95 -18.43 -7.71
N ALA A 45 -10.96 -17.83 -7.10
CA ALA A 45 -11.32 -16.43 -7.31
C ALA A 45 -10.20 -15.48 -6.86
N TRP A 46 -9.56 -15.76 -5.73
CA TRP A 46 -8.38 -15.05 -5.25
C TRP A 46 -7.24 -15.07 -6.25
N ARG A 47 -6.87 -16.27 -6.74
CA ARG A 47 -5.79 -16.43 -7.73
C ARG A 47 -6.10 -15.77 -9.07
N GLU A 48 -7.34 -15.85 -9.53
CA GLU A 48 -7.80 -15.17 -10.73
C GLU A 48 -7.69 -13.64 -10.58
N TRP A 49 -8.11 -13.10 -9.43
CA TRP A 49 -7.97 -11.68 -9.13
C TRP A 49 -6.50 -11.26 -9.10
N LEU A 50 -5.62 -12.02 -8.44
CA LEU A 50 -4.17 -11.75 -8.43
C LEU A 50 -3.55 -11.76 -9.83
N ALA A 51 -3.99 -12.66 -10.72
CA ALA A 51 -3.53 -12.67 -12.11
C ALA A 51 -4.02 -11.42 -12.88
N ALA A 52 -5.22 -10.93 -12.57
CA ALA A 52 -5.78 -9.74 -13.22
C ALA A 52 -4.96 -8.46 -12.96
N LEU A 53 -4.23 -8.36 -11.83
CA LEU A 53 -3.35 -7.21 -11.52
C LEU A 53 -2.32 -6.92 -12.63
N ALA A 54 -1.94 -7.92 -13.43
CA ALA A 54 -1.01 -7.72 -14.53
C ALA A 54 -1.59 -6.89 -15.69
N THR A 55 -2.91 -6.81 -15.83
CA THR A 55 -3.56 -6.25 -17.03
C THR A 55 -4.72 -5.31 -16.74
N ASP A 56 -5.32 -5.40 -15.55
CA ASP A 56 -6.45 -4.58 -15.15
C ASP A 56 -6.06 -3.55 -14.07
N ALA A 57 -6.11 -2.28 -14.46
CA ALA A 57 -5.87 -1.14 -13.57
C ALA A 57 -6.79 -1.13 -12.37
N GLU A 58 -8.08 -1.43 -12.56
CA GLU A 58 -9.07 -1.35 -11.48
C GLU A 58 -8.80 -2.44 -10.44
N ALA A 59 -8.40 -3.64 -10.89
CA ALA A 59 -7.97 -4.70 -10.00
C ALA A 59 -6.72 -4.31 -9.19
N ALA A 60 -5.72 -3.70 -9.85
CA ALA A 60 -4.50 -3.22 -9.21
C ALA A 60 -4.76 -2.06 -8.22
N ILE A 61 -5.59 -1.09 -8.60
CA ILE A 61 -6.00 0.03 -7.73
C ILE A 61 -6.77 -0.50 -6.53
N ALA A 62 -7.71 -1.43 -6.75
CA ALA A 62 -8.45 -2.06 -5.65
C ALA A 62 -7.51 -2.82 -4.70
N ALA A 63 -6.52 -3.55 -5.22
CA ALA A 63 -5.53 -4.23 -4.40
C ALA A 63 -4.70 -3.25 -3.57
N ALA A 64 -4.20 -2.17 -4.19
CA ALA A 64 -3.44 -1.11 -3.50
C ALA A 64 -4.30 -0.41 -2.44
N HIS A 65 -5.56 -0.11 -2.74
CA HIS A 65 -6.48 0.54 -1.80
C HIS A 65 -6.79 -0.36 -0.60
N VAL A 66 -7.20 -1.61 -0.86
CA VAL A 66 -7.48 -2.58 0.21
C VAL A 66 -6.25 -2.76 1.09
N TYR A 67 -5.08 -3.00 0.50
CA TYR A 67 -3.83 -3.16 1.26
C TYR A 67 -3.48 -1.91 2.07
N GLY A 68 -3.64 -0.71 1.50
CA GLY A 68 -3.36 0.56 2.15
C GLY A 68 -4.24 0.84 3.38
N GLU A 69 -5.47 0.33 3.39
CA GLU A 69 -6.39 0.47 4.54
C GLU A 69 -6.14 -0.57 5.66
N LEU A 70 -5.33 -1.60 5.40
CA LEU A 70 -5.02 -2.62 6.42
C LEU A 70 -4.06 -2.08 7.49
N GLY A 71 -4.27 -2.52 8.73
CA GLY A 71 -3.30 -2.36 9.81
C GLY A 71 -2.05 -3.24 9.61
N PRO A 72 -0.95 -2.98 10.35
CA PRO A 72 0.35 -3.63 10.15
C PRO A 72 0.29 -5.16 10.12
N GLU A 73 -0.38 -5.77 11.11
CA GLU A 73 -0.47 -7.23 11.26
C GLU A 73 -1.22 -7.88 10.09
N ALA A 74 -2.26 -7.20 9.59
CA ALA A 74 -3.04 -7.67 8.45
C ALA A 74 -2.26 -7.54 7.13
N ARG A 75 -1.41 -6.52 6.99
CA ARG A 75 -0.50 -6.38 5.84
C ARG A 75 0.56 -7.48 5.84
N ASP A 76 1.11 -7.84 7.01
CA ASP A 76 2.05 -8.96 7.11
C ASP A 76 1.40 -10.30 6.73
N ALA A 77 0.20 -10.57 7.26
CA ALA A 77 -0.55 -11.76 6.91
C ALA A 77 -0.89 -11.81 5.41
N TRP A 78 -1.21 -10.66 4.79
CA TRP A 78 -1.43 -10.56 3.34
C TRP A 78 -0.16 -10.95 2.57
N LEU A 79 1.00 -10.42 2.97
CA LEU A 79 2.28 -10.72 2.33
C LEU A 79 2.69 -12.20 2.50
N ASP A 80 2.35 -12.82 3.64
CA ASP A 80 2.59 -14.25 3.88
C ASP A 80 1.78 -15.12 2.91
N VAL A 81 0.49 -14.81 2.73
CA VAL A 81 -0.38 -15.52 1.77
C VAL A 81 0.12 -15.33 0.33
N LEU A 82 0.53 -14.11 -0.03
CA LEU A 82 1.09 -13.85 -1.36
C LEU A 82 2.38 -14.64 -1.61
N ALA A 83 3.26 -14.78 -0.61
CA ALA A 83 4.48 -15.57 -0.77
C ALA A 83 4.18 -17.05 -1.09
N GLU A 84 3.04 -17.58 -0.61
CA GLU A 84 2.61 -18.94 -0.93
C GLU A 84 1.98 -19.05 -2.33
N ASP A 85 1.15 -18.08 -2.72
CA ASP A 85 0.33 -18.17 -3.92
C ASP A 85 0.96 -17.55 -5.17
N ALA A 86 1.79 -16.51 -5.05
CA ALA A 86 2.41 -15.84 -6.18
C ALA A 86 3.20 -16.79 -7.12
N PRO A 87 4.00 -17.76 -6.62
CA PRO A 87 4.70 -18.71 -7.48
C PRO A 87 3.79 -19.64 -8.29
N LYS A 88 2.51 -19.73 -7.94
CA LYS A 88 1.53 -20.61 -8.59
C LYS A 88 0.80 -19.89 -9.75
N LEU A 89 1.03 -18.59 -9.94
CA LEU A 89 0.31 -17.76 -10.89
C LEU A 89 1.10 -17.60 -12.21
N PRO A 90 0.41 -17.48 -13.36
CA PRO A 90 1.04 -17.29 -14.66
C PRO A 90 1.38 -15.82 -14.94
N VAL A 91 1.75 -15.05 -13.92
CA VAL A 91 2.11 -13.62 -14.03
C VAL A 91 3.41 -13.38 -13.26
N PRO A 92 4.24 -12.41 -13.68
CA PRO A 92 5.47 -12.12 -12.97
C PRO A 92 5.18 -11.55 -11.57
N PRO A 93 5.97 -11.88 -10.53
CA PRO A 93 5.90 -11.30 -9.20
C PRO A 93 5.70 -9.78 -9.20
N VAL A 94 6.39 -9.03 -10.08
CA VAL A 94 6.20 -7.58 -10.19
C VAL A 94 4.75 -7.16 -10.36
N ALA A 95 3.92 -7.93 -11.08
CA ALA A 95 2.50 -7.62 -11.28
C ALA A 95 1.68 -7.69 -9.99
N ILE A 96 2.03 -8.63 -9.11
CA ILE A 96 1.29 -8.90 -7.87
C ILE A 96 1.72 -7.92 -6.78
N TYR A 97 3.03 -7.65 -6.71
CA TYR A 97 3.65 -6.93 -5.61
C TYR A 97 3.75 -5.41 -5.84
N ALA A 98 3.85 -4.94 -7.10
CA ALA A 98 3.99 -3.52 -7.38
C ALA A 98 2.80 -2.65 -6.89
N PRO A 99 1.53 -3.09 -6.98
CA PRO A 99 0.42 -2.33 -6.42
C PRO A 99 0.55 -2.10 -4.91
N LEU A 100 1.01 -3.09 -4.17
CA LEU A 100 1.23 -3.01 -2.73
C LEU A 100 2.41 -2.09 -2.42
N LEU A 101 3.51 -2.23 -3.17
CA LEU A 101 4.69 -1.37 -3.03
C LEU A 101 4.38 0.11 -3.25
N SER A 102 3.40 0.42 -4.12
CA SER A 102 3.02 1.80 -4.47
C SER A 102 2.40 2.60 -3.31
N VAL A 103 1.88 1.90 -2.30
CA VAL A 103 1.22 2.50 -1.12
C VAL A 103 1.93 2.15 0.20
N GLU A 104 2.99 1.33 0.16
CA GLU A 104 3.70 0.92 1.36
C GLU A 104 4.76 1.94 1.77
N SER A 105 4.69 2.38 3.03
CA SER A 105 5.58 3.38 3.63
C SER A 105 6.58 2.78 4.62
N ASP A 106 6.31 1.61 5.19
CA ASP A 106 7.20 0.93 6.11
C ASP A 106 8.41 0.33 5.39
N ALA A 107 9.61 0.72 5.82
CA ALA A 107 10.85 0.38 5.12
C ALA A 107 11.13 -1.14 5.08
N GLU A 108 10.80 -1.87 6.15
CA GLU A 108 11.04 -3.31 6.22
C GLU A 108 10.09 -4.07 5.28
N ARG A 109 8.81 -3.73 5.29
CA ARG A 109 7.82 -4.35 4.39
C ARG A 109 8.05 -3.95 2.93
N ARG A 110 8.47 -2.71 2.65
CA ARG A 110 8.95 -2.32 1.31
C ARG A 110 10.09 -3.22 0.86
N LEU A 111 11.15 -3.36 1.67
CA LEU A 111 12.30 -4.21 1.33
C LEU A 111 11.87 -5.67 1.08
N ARG A 112 10.98 -6.22 1.91
CA ARG A 112 10.41 -7.56 1.73
C ARG A 112 9.71 -7.71 0.38
N ILE A 113 8.87 -6.75 0.02
CA ILE A 113 8.16 -6.72 -1.27
C ILE A 113 9.16 -6.61 -2.43
N GLU A 114 10.17 -5.76 -2.29
CA GLU A 114 11.22 -5.58 -3.30
C GLU A 114 12.03 -6.86 -3.54
N ILE A 115 12.36 -7.60 -2.47
CA ILE A 115 13.02 -8.93 -2.58
C ILE A 115 12.11 -9.93 -3.31
N ALA A 116 10.80 -9.92 -3.04
CA ALA A 116 9.86 -10.82 -3.68
C ALA A 116 9.68 -10.55 -5.18
N ILE A 117 9.82 -9.29 -5.61
CA ILE A 117 9.85 -8.90 -7.03
C ILE A 117 11.15 -9.40 -7.70
N GLY A 118 12.28 -9.30 -6.99
CA GLY A 118 13.59 -9.67 -7.51
C GLY A 118 14.22 -8.61 -8.42
N GLU A 119 15.56 -8.57 -8.43
CA GLU A 119 16.33 -7.54 -9.15
C GLU A 119 16.16 -7.62 -10.69
N GLY A 120 15.96 -8.82 -11.23
CA GLY A 120 15.82 -9.05 -12.67
C GLY A 120 14.49 -8.56 -13.27
N GLU A 121 13.42 -8.48 -12.47
CA GLU A 121 12.10 -8.01 -12.94
C GLU A 121 11.94 -6.49 -12.88
N ARG A 122 12.74 -5.80 -12.04
CA ARG A 122 12.83 -4.33 -12.05
C ARG A 122 13.27 -3.79 -13.41
N ALA A 123 14.10 -4.56 -14.15
CA ALA A 123 14.55 -4.20 -15.48
C ALA A 123 13.45 -4.27 -16.56
N TRP A 124 12.25 -4.79 -16.24
CA TRP A 124 11.13 -4.91 -17.16
C TRP A 124 10.20 -3.69 -17.16
N GLY A 125 10.49 -2.68 -16.32
CA GLY A 125 9.89 -1.36 -16.48
C GLY A 125 10.48 -0.66 -17.71
N PRO A 126 9.67 0.01 -18.55
CA PRO A 126 10.19 0.92 -19.57
C PRO A 126 11.26 1.84 -18.95
N VAL A 127 12.44 1.92 -19.56
CA VAL A 127 13.44 2.92 -19.16
C VAL A 127 13.00 4.26 -19.72
N GLY A 128 12.85 5.25 -18.84
CA GLY A 128 12.52 6.63 -19.22
C GLY A 128 11.10 7.05 -18.86
N GLY A 129 10.97 7.86 -17.81
CA GLY A 129 9.80 8.68 -17.59
C GLY A 129 9.80 9.92 -18.48
N PHE A 130 8.68 10.62 -18.52
CA PHE A 130 8.58 11.92 -19.18
C PHE A 130 7.95 12.94 -18.25
N ALA A 131 8.21 14.21 -18.54
CA ALA A 131 7.60 15.31 -17.83
C ALA A 131 6.76 16.18 -18.76
N LEU A 132 5.65 16.65 -18.23
CA LEU A 132 4.87 17.73 -18.82
C LEU A 132 4.91 18.92 -17.88
N ARG A 133 5.01 20.12 -18.44
CA ARG A 133 5.02 21.37 -17.67
C ARG A 133 4.20 22.43 -18.39
N GLY A 134 3.41 23.17 -17.62
CA GLY A 134 2.73 24.37 -18.07
C GLY A 134 2.95 25.51 -17.09
N ILE A 135 2.70 26.72 -17.55
CA ILE A 135 2.76 27.94 -16.74
C ILE A 135 1.35 28.53 -16.67
N ALA A 136 0.80 28.64 -15.47
CA ALA A 136 -0.48 29.30 -15.25
C ALA A 136 -0.34 30.83 -15.33
N ALA A 137 -1.45 31.56 -15.52
CA ALA A 137 -1.43 33.02 -15.65
C ALA A 137 -0.78 33.76 -14.46
N GLY A 138 -0.81 33.17 -13.26
CA GLY A 138 -0.15 33.71 -12.06
C GLY A 138 1.36 33.44 -11.96
N GLY A 139 1.95 32.76 -12.94
CA GLY A 139 3.36 32.36 -12.92
C GLY A 139 3.63 31.00 -12.26
N ASP A 140 2.63 30.39 -11.60
CA ASP A 140 2.77 29.04 -11.06
C ASP A 140 3.13 28.03 -12.15
N ARG A 141 4.02 27.10 -11.81
CA ARG A 141 4.31 25.93 -12.62
C ARG A 141 3.35 24.83 -12.24
N VAL A 142 2.75 24.22 -13.25
CA VAL A 142 1.94 23.00 -13.09
C VAL A 142 2.65 21.91 -13.88
N VAL A 143 2.94 20.79 -13.23
CA VAL A 143 3.72 19.71 -13.83
C VAL A 143 3.07 18.35 -13.60
N ALA A 144 3.36 17.45 -14.53
CA ALA A 144 3.09 16.03 -14.42
C ALA A 144 4.40 15.27 -14.69
N LEU A 145 4.88 14.53 -13.70
CA LEU A 145 5.98 13.59 -13.85
C LEU A 145 5.38 12.19 -14.00
N VAL A 146 5.53 11.61 -15.19
CA VAL A 146 5.03 10.27 -15.50
C VAL A 146 6.22 9.33 -15.49
N THR A 147 6.21 8.37 -14.58
CA THR A 147 7.27 7.37 -14.49
C THR A 147 6.71 5.95 -14.59
N PRO A 148 7.40 5.07 -15.32
CA PRO A 148 7.01 3.66 -15.39
C PRO A 148 6.99 3.02 -14.01
N LEU A 149 5.97 2.19 -13.74
CA LEU A 149 5.84 1.47 -12.49
C LEU A 149 6.08 -0.03 -12.70
N TYR A 150 5.22 -0.69 -13.50
CA TYR A 150 5.38 -2.09 -13.91
C TYR A 150 4.52 -2.36 -15.15
N LEU A 151 4.93 -3.30 -16.01
CA LEU A 151 4.19 -3.68 -17.22
C LEU A 151 3.75 -2.45 -18.04
N ARG A 152 2.44 -2.25 -18.22
CA ARG A 152 1.85 -1.08 -18.91
C ARG A 152 1.27 -0.05 -17.95
N PHE A 153 1.69 -0.07 -16.68
CA PHE A 153 1.30 0.88 -15.67
C PHE A 153 2.40 1.89 -15.39
N VAL A 154 1.98 3.13 -15.15
CA VAL A 154 2.81 4.25 -14.76
C VAL A 154 2.29 4.80 -13.44
N ARG A 155 3.14 5.50 -12.70
CA ARG A 155 2.74 6.40 -11.62
C ARG A 155 2.87 7.85 -12.09
N VAL A 156 1.99 8.72 -11.61
CA VAL A 156 1.98 10.13 -11.99
C VAL A 156 2.07 11.00 -10.75
N LEU A 157 3.14 11.81 -10.67
CA LEU A 157 3.24 12.87 -9.69
C LEU A 157 2.82 14.19 -10.34
N TRP A 158 1.74 14.75 -9.82
CA TRP A 158 1.24 16.07 -10.17
C TRP A 158 1.72 17.08 -9.14
N CYS A 159 2.22 18.22 -9.58
CA CYS A 159 2.62 19.29 -8.67
C CYS A 159 2.22 20.65 -9.23
N ARG A 160 1.79 21.54 -8.33
CA ARG A 160 1.76 22.98 -8.58
C ARG A 160 2.68 23.67 -7.61
N TYR A 161 3.56 24.50 -8.13
CA TYR A 161 4.56 25.19 -7.32
C TYR A 161 4.94 26.53 -7.94
N LEU A 162 5.45 27.41 -7.10
CA LEU A 162 6.17 28.59 -7.53
C LEU A 162 7.64 28.40 -7.10
N PRO A 163 8.62 28.52 -8.01
CA PRO A 163 10.02 28.19 -7.72
C PRO A 163 10.58 28.86 -6.45
N GLU A 164 10.19 30.10 -6.20
CA GLU A 164 10.68 30.88 -5.06
C GLU A 164 9.82 30.74 -3.80
N ASP A 165 8.56 30.28 -3.93
CA ASP A 165 7.63 30.25 -2.80
C ASP A 165 7.36 28.87 -2.23
N GLY A 166 7.57 27.82 -3.02
CA GLY A 166 7.35 26.44 -2.62
C GLY A 166 6.24 25.75 -3.40
N VAL A 167 5.86 24.57 -2.92
CA VAL A 167 4.84 23.69 -3.49
C VAL A 167 3.48 24.06 -2.93
N ALA A 168 2.58 24.52 -3.80
CA ALA A 168 1.21 24.84 -3.43
C ALA A 168 0.40 23.57 -3.18
N TRP A 169 0.57 22.55 -4.03
CA TRP A 169 0.01 21.23 -3.84
C TRP A 169 0.81 20.17 -4.60
N ALA A 170 0.75 18.93 -4.12
CA ALA A 170 1.25 17.75 -4.84
C ALA A 170 0.29 16.57 -4.67
N ARG A 171 -0.03 15.89 -5.78
CA ARG A 171 -0.88 14.69 -5.81
C ARG A 171 -0.12 13.57 -6.50
N HIS A 172 -0.16 12.39 -5.90
CA HIS A 172 0.41 11.18 -6.49
C HIS A 172 -0.71 10.23 -6.90
N ASP A 173 -0.76 9.90 -8.18
CA ASP A 173 -1.64 8.87 -8.73
C ASP A 173 -0.78 7.60 -8.91
N PRO A 174 -0.88 6.62 -7.99
CA PRO A 174 0.12 5.55 -7.86
C PRO A 174 0.09 4.55 -9.02
N ILE A 175 -1.08 4.30 -9.62
CA ILE A 175 -1.25 3.31 -10.69
C ILE A 175 -2.19 3.91 -11.73
N VAL A 176 -1.67 4.12 -12.94
CA VAL A 176 -2.40 4.62 -14.11
C VAL A 176 -2.00 3.78 -15.32
N ARG A 177 -2.93 3.43 -16.22
CA ARG A 177 -2.55 2.76 -17.48
C ARG A 177 -1.73 3.73 -18.33
N ALA A 178 -0.67 3.25 -18.97
CA ALA A 178 0.19 4.07 -19.82
C ALA A 178 -0.57 4.79 -20.95
N GLU A 179 -1.65 4.19 -21.45
CA GLU A 179 -2.54 4.77 -22.48
C GLU A 179 -3.52 5.83 -21.95
N GLU A 180 -3.73 5.89 -20.64
CA GLU A 180 -4.54 6.88 -19.93
C GLU A 180 -3.69 7.97 -19.27
N ALA A 181 -2.36 7.82 -19.32
CA ALA A 181 -1.40 8.79 -18.79
C ALA A 181 -1.55 10.16 -19.47
N PRO A 182 -1.24 11.26 -18.77
CA PRO A 182 -1.40 12.58 -19.35
C PRO A 182 -0.47 12.80 -20.53
N GLY A 183 -0.99 13.46 -21.57
CA GLY A 183 -0.25 13.81 -22.79
C GLY A 183 -0.06 15.32 -22.96
N PRO A 184 0.86 15.74 -23.85
CA PRO A 184 1.04 17.13 -24.22
C PRO A 184 -0.28 17.78 -24.70
N GLY A 185 -0.47 19.05 -24.37
CA GLY A 185 -1.67 19.82 -24.69
C GLY A 185 -2.78 19.70 -23.64
N MET A 186 -2.66 18.82 -22.64
CA MET A 186 -3.60 18.75 -21.52
C MET A 186 -3.68 20.09 -20.79
N LEU A 187 -4.90 20.53 -20.48
CA LEU A 187 -5.14 21.73 -19.66
C LEU A 187 -5.36 21.30 -18.21
N LEU A 188 -4.52 21.79 -17.31
CA LEU A 188 -4.66 21.56 -15.87
C LEU A 188 -4.47 22.89 -15.14
N ASP A 189 -5.40 23.25 -14.26
CA ASP A 189 -5.25 24.42 -13.39
C ASP A 189 -5.04 25.76 -14.14
N GLY A 190 -5.54 25.83 -15.38
CA GLY A 190 -5.36 26.98 -16.27
C GLY A 190 -4.01 27.03 -16.99
N ALA A 191 -3.17 26.00 -16.86
CA ALA A 191 -1.91 25.84 -17.57
C ALA A 191 -2.02 24.75 -18.65
N GLN A 192 -1.61 25.06 -19.87
CA GLN A 192 -1.47 24.05 -20.92
C GLN A 192 -0.12 23.35 -20.75
N LEU A 193 -0.14 22.03 -20.63
CA LEU A 193 1.05 21.24 -20.33
C LEU A 193 1.78 20.85 -21.62
N GLU A 194 3.08 21.13 -21.67
CA GLU A 194 3.95 20.82 -22.80
C GLU A 194 5.02 19.81 -22.41
N ALA A 195 5.43 18.96 -23.35
CA ALA A 195 6.54 18.03 -23.15
C ALA A 195 7.80 18.82 -22.78
N THR A 196 8.38 18.50 -21.62
CA THR A 196 9.54 19.19 -21.07
C THR A 196 10.58 18.15 -20.65
N PRO A 197 11.88 18.40 -20.85
CA PRO A 197 12.92 17.51 -20.34
C PRO A 197 12.75 17.23 -18.84
N ILE A 198 12.68 15.96 -18.46
CA ILE A 198 12.40 15.55 -17.07
C ILE A 198 13.40 16.11 -16.08
N LYS A 199 14.69 16.16 -16.45
CA LYS A 199 15.76 16.74 -15.63
C LYS A 199 15.49 18.21 -15.27
N LEU A 200 15.03 19.02 -16.22
CA LEU A 200 14.71 20.42 -15.97
C LEU A 200 13.55 20.58 -14.98
N VAL A 201 12.52 19.73 -15.10
CA VAL A 201 11.37 19.75 -14.18
C VAL A 201 11.79 19.31 -12.77
N ILE A 202 12.63 18.28 -12.66
CA ILE A 202 13.18 17.81 -11.38
C ILE A 202 13.99 18.92 -10.72
N GLU A 203 14.90 19.59 -11.45
CA GLU A 203 15.70 20.70 -10.93
C GLU A 203 14.81 21.84 -10.41
N GLU A 204 13.81 22.28 -11.19
CA GLU A 204 12.88 23.32 -10.76
C GLU A 204 12.08 22.92 -9.50
N LEU A 205 11.64 21.65 -9.41
CA LEU A 205 10.95 21.12 -8.24
C LEU A 205 11.86 21.08 -7.01
N CYS A 206 13.12 20.67 -7.16
CA CYS A 206 14.12 20.72 -6.08
C CYS A 206 14.29 22.14 -5.54
N HIS A 207 14.33 23.15 -6.42
CA HIS A 207 14.39 24.55 -6.00
C HIS A 207 13.16 24.96 -5.18
N ALA A 208 11.96 24.59 -5.61
CA ALA A 208 10.73 24.88 -4.88
C ALA A 208 10.68 24.17 -3.51
N ILE A 209 11.08 22.89 -3.47
CA ILE A 209 11.16 22.10 -2.23
C ILE A 209 12.13 22.78 -1.24
N LEU A 210 13.31 23.19 -1.69
CA LEU A 210 14.28 23.90 -0.86
C LEU A 210 13.75 25.26 -0.38
N ALA A 211 13.05 26.01 -1.24
CA ALA A 211 12.43 27.28 -0.87
C ALA A 211 11.39 27.11 0.24
N GLN A 212 10.56 26.06 0.15
CA GLN A 212 9.57 25.71 1.18
C GLN A 212 10.21 25.31 2.50
N GLN A 213 11.23 24.44 2.45
CA GLN A 213 11.96 24.01 3.65
C GLN A 213 12.64 25.18 4.36
N ARG A 214 13.19 26.16 3.62
CA ARG A 214 13.78 27.38 4.20
C ARG A 214 12.76 28.23 4.98
N LYS A 215 11.48 28.14 4.63
CA LYS A 215 10.38 28.80 5.35
C LYS A 215 9.88 27.98 6.55
N GLY A 216 10.45 26.80 6.80
CA GLY A 216 10.04 25.90 7.90
C GLY A 216 8.70 25.20 7.66
N ALA A 217 8.22 25.15 6.42
CA ALA A 217 6.97 24.50 6.07
C ALA A 217 7.18 23.00 5.75
N GLU A 218 6.23 22.17 6.17
CA GLU A 218 6.23 20.73 5.86
C GLU A 218 5.98 20.48 4.37
N LEU A 219 6.60 19.44 3.82
CA LEU A 219 6.38 19.02 2.43
C LEU A 219 5.15 18.11 2.32
N PRO A 220 4.38 18.22 1.22
CA PRO A 220 3.31 17.26 0.92
C PRO A 220 3.80 15.81 0.93
N ALA A 221 3.07 14.90 1.59
CA ALA A 221 3.42 13.48 1.67
C ALA A 221 3.58 12.80 0.30
N SER A 222 2.83 13.24 -0.72
CA SER A 222 2.95 12.79 -2.11
C SER A 222 4.37 12.90 -2.68
N LEU A 223 5.15 13.90 -2.26
CA LEU A 223 6.54 14.07 -2.71
C LEU A 223 7.48 13.05 -2.07
N GLN A 224 7.19 12.61 -0.84
CA GLN A 224 8.01 11.60 -0.15
C GLN A 224 7.87 10.22 -0.81
N LEU A 225 6.68 9.90 -1.32
CA LEU A 225 6.40 8.67 -2.07
C LEU A 225 7.12 8.59 -3.43
N CYS A 226 7.64 9.72 -3.90
CA CYS A 226 8.37 9.86 -5.16
C CYS A 226 9.80 10.34 -4.93
N ALA A 227 10.37 10.11 -3.73
CA ALA A 227 11.72 10.54 -3.39
C ALA A 227 12.78 9.99 -4.35
N ASP A 228 12.54 8.78 -4.88
CA ASP A 228 13.39 8.12 -5.88
C ASP A 228 13.48 8.90 -7.21
N LEU A 229 12.53 9.79 -7.51
CA LEU A 229 12.61 10.69 -8.67
C LEU A 229 13.66 11.80 -8.48
N PHE A 230 14.01 12.10 -7.23
CA PHE A 230 14.97 13.15 -6.87
C PHE A 230 16.35 12.58 -6.53
N ASP A 231 16.46 11.25 -6.41
CA ASP A 231 17.75 10.60 -6.29
C ASP A 231 18.53 10.75 -7.59
N ALA A 232 19.76 11.24 -7.47
CA ALA A 232 20.65 11.53 -8.58
C ALA A 232 21.21 10.24 -9.21
N HIS A 233 20.38 9.40 -9.81
CA HIS A 233 20.84 8.53 -10.89
C HIS A 233 20.84 9.34 -12.18
N LEU A 234 21.82 10.24 -12.26
CA LEU A 234 22.18 10.90 -13.50
C LEU A 234 22.55 9.80 -14.49
N GLU A 235 21.80 9.71 -15.60
CA GLU A 235 22.09 8.84 -16.74
C GLU A 235 23.60 8.61 -16.92
N GLY A 236 24.08 7.40 -16.60
CA GLY A 236 25.49 7.03 -16.78
C GLY A 236 26.20 6.38 -15.60
N ASP A 237 25.62 6.30 -14.41
CA ASP A 237 26.25 5.53 -13.33
C ASP A 237 26.10 4.03 -13.57
N PRO A 238 27.20 3.26 -13.64
CA PRO A 238 27.11 1.80 -13.65
C PRO A 238 26.52 1.36 -12.30
N LEU A 239 25.47 0.53 -12.36
CA LEU A 239 24.95 -0.15 -11.18
C LEU A 239 26.11 -0.87 -10.45
N PRO A 240 26.16 -0.83 -9.10
CA PRO A 240 27.08 -1.66 -8.36
C PRO A 240 26.84 -3.15 -8.60
#